data_AF-A0A1S4E166-F1
#
_entry.id   AF-A0A1S4E166-F1
#
_cell.length_a   1.000
_cell.length_b   1.000
_cell.length_c   1.000
_cell.angle_alpha   90.00
_cell.angle_beta   90.00
_cell.angle_gamma   90.00
#
_symmetry.space_group_name_H-M   'P 1'
#
loop_
_entity.id
_entity.type
_entity.pdbx_description
1 polymer ?
#
loop_
_entity_poly.entity_id
_entity_poly.type
_entity_poly.pdbx_seq_one_letter_code
_entity_poly.pdbx_strand_id
1 'polypeptide(L)'
;MVSLASSSLSFLSKPSLIFNRIRAIPRISCSLSSNSTPNASSSSSFEFNITFAPPKPKPKSDVEDPFQFIDRNTGGQLFIPWIVRGEDGNLKLQSHPPTRFLHSMSEDETKPKKKKVSAGKPITEPPKHSKAARRFYNENIRESSQRLSKVLAAAGVASRRSSEELIFGGRVTVNGSVCNTPQTRVDPARDIIYVNGNRLPKKLPPKVYLALNKPKGYICSSGKKESKSVISLFDDYLKSWDKTYPGQPKPRLFTVGRLDVATTGLIIVTNDGDFAQSISHPSSGLSKEYIAAIDGDVSKQNLIAISEGTTIDGVHCTPDSVELLPRQPDISRPRLRIVVHEGRNHEVRELVKAAGLEIYSLKRVRIGGYRLPSDLG
;
A
#
# COMPACT_ATOMS: atom_id res chain seq x y z
N MET A 1 3.38 19.61 -65.89
CA MET A 1 4.48 18.64 -65.84
C MET A 1 4.62 18.20 -64.38
N VAL A 2 4.06 17.03 -64.02
CA VAL A 2 4.79 15.79 -63.62
C VAL A 2 5.33 15.91 -62.18
N SER A 3 5.08 15.03 -61.19
CA SER A 3 4.58 13.66 -61.17
C SER A 3 3.95 13.35 -59.80
N LEU A 4 2.92 12.50 -59.81
CA LEU A 4 2.47 11.73 -58.65
C LEU A 4 3.52 10.67 -58.27
N ALA A 5 3.64 10.38 -56.97
CA ALA A 5 4.37 9.21 -56.45
C ALA A 5 3.36 8.27 -55.78
N SER A 6 2.98 7.22 -56.51
CA SER A 6 2.29 6.05 -56.00
C SER A 6 3.30 5.09 -55.39
N SER A 7 3.03 4.57 -54.20
CA SER A 7 3.80 3.49 -53.59
C SER A 7 2.83 2.48 -52.98
N SER A 8 2.42 1.50 -53.79
CA SER A 8 1.65 0.33 -53.35
C SER A 8 2.61 -0.82 -53.04
N LEU A 9 2.74 -1.13 -51.75
CA LEU A 9 3.48 -2.27 -51.22
C LEU A 9 2.61 -3.54 -51.22
N SER A 10 3.31 -4.62 -51.54
CA SER A 10 2.93 -6.03 -51.59
C SER A 10 2.44 -6.61 -50.26
N PHE A 11 1.46 -7.51 -50.31
CA PHE A 11 1.25 -8.53 -49.28
C PHE A 11 0.86 -9.87 -49.92
N LEU A 12 1.81 -10.80 -49.90
CA LEU A 12 1.62 -12.22 -50.12
C LEU A 12 1.43 -12.93 -48.77
N SER A 13 0.83 -14.12 -48.83
CA SER A 13 1.01 -15.25 -47.90
C SER A 13 0.19 -15.27 -46.60
N LYS A 14 -0.91 -16.04 -46.63
CA LYS A 14 -1.50 -16.75 -45.48
C LYS A 14 -0.71 -18.03 -45.18
N PRO A 15 -0.68 -18.49 -43.91
CA PRO A 15 -0.68 -19.93 -43.67
C PRO A 15 -1.67 -20.43 -42.60
N SER A 16 -2.39 -21.48 -43.01
CA SER A 16 -2.68 -22.76 -42.34
C SER A 16 -3.15 -22.81 -40.87
N LEU A 17 -4.41 -23.27 -40.75
CA LEU A 17 -4.99 -23.96 -39.60
C LEU A 17 -4.32 -25.34 -39.41
N ILE A 18 -3.95 -25.66 -38.17
CA ILE A 18 -3.62 -27.04 -37.76
C ILE A 18 -4.51 -27.40 -36.56
N PHE A 19 -5.39 -28.38 -36.80
CA PHE A 19 -6.21 -29.07 -35.81
C PHE A 19 -5.34 -30.14 -35.11
N ASN A 20 -5.25 -30.08 -33.78
CA ASN A 20 -4.67 -31.17 -32.98
C ASN A 20 -5.77 -32.14 -32.53
N ARG A 21 -5.55 -33.42 -32.85
CA ARG A 21 -6.39 -34.58 -32.54
C ARG A 21 -5.76 -35.38 -31.39
N ILE A 22 -6.64 -35.90 -30.52
CA ILE A 22 -6.57 -37.19 -29.79
C ILE A 22 -5.58 -37.30 -28.61
N ARG A 23 -6.14 -37.40 -27.39
CA ARG A 23 -5.56 -38.15 -26.26
C ARG A 23 -6.38 -39.43 -26.06
N ALA A 24 -5.68 -40.57 -26.05
CA ALA A 24 -6.20 -41.89 -25.74
C ALA A 24 -5.93 -42.25 -24.27
N ILE A 25 -6.85 -43.02 -23.68
CA ILE A 25 -6.81 -43.67 -22.35
C ILE A 25 -6.64 -45.18 -22.58
N PRO A 26 -5.97 -45.92 -21.67
CA PRO A 26 -6.65 -47.00 -20.92
C PRO A 26 -6.23 -46.99 -19.43
N ARG A 27 -7.15 -47.04 -18.45
CA ARG A 27 -7.87 -48.21 -17.86
C ARG A 27 -6.96 -49.37 -17.43
N ILE A 28 -6.78 -49.54 -16.12
CA ILE A 28 -6.61 -50.85 -15.46
C ILE A 28 -7.42 -50.88 -14.16
N SER A 29 -8.02 -52.04 -13.93
CA SER A 29 -9.14 -52.42 -13.07
C SER A 29 -8.78 -52.85 -11.65
N CYS A 30 -9.81 -52.82 -10.80
CA CYS A 30 -9.86 -53.26 -9.40
C CYS A 30 -9.72 -54.77 -9.19
N SER A 31 -9.37 -55.17 -7.97
CA SER A 31 -10.05 -56.29 -7.27
C SER A 31 -10.04 -56.08 -5.75
N LEU A 32 -11.16 -56.46 -5.14
CA LEU A 32 -11.47 -56.44 -3.70
C LEU A 32 -11.22 -57.83 -3.10
N SER A 33 -10.85 -57.89 -1.82
CA SER A 33 -11.42 -58.89 -0.90
C SER A 33 -11.32 -58.43 0.57
N SER A 34 -12.45 -58.61 1.26
CA SER A 34 -12.77 -58.50 2.69
C SER A 34 -12.19 -59.68 3.49
N ASN A 35 -12.10 -59.79 4.83
CA ASN A 35 -12.99 -59.36 5.92
C ASN A 35 -12.36 -59.73 7.31
N SER A 36 -12.99 -59.23 8.38
CA SER A 36 -13.07 -59.78 9.77
C SER A 36 -12.17 -59.19 10.90
N THR A 37 -12.78 -59.16 12.10
CA THR A 37 -12.62 -58.22 13.22
C THR A 37 -12.03 -58.89 14.51
N PRO A 38 -12.18 -58.41 15.78
CA PRO A 38 -11.05 -58.12 16.68
C PRO A 38 -11.04 -58.92 18.02
N ASN A 39 -9.98 -58.82 18.85
CA ASN A 39 -10.03 -58.67 20.34
C ASN A 39 -8.69 -58.86 21.10
N ALA A 40 -8.55 -58.05 22.17
CA ALA A 40 -8.10 -58.32 23.54
C ALA A 40 -6.62 -58.63 23.95
N SER A 41 -6.06 -57.67 24.72
CA SER A 41 -5.40 -57.74 26.06
C SER A 41 -4.25 -58.70 26.43
N SER A 42 -3.18 -58.14 27.03
CA SER A 42 -2.47 -58.56 28.28
C SER A 42 -1.31 -57.58 28.53
N SER A 43 -1.23 -56.77 29.60
CA SER A 43 -0.93 -57.02 31.03
C SER A 43 0.46 -57.59 31.34
N SER A 44 1.35 -56.77 31.88
CA SER A 44 2.19 -57.16 33.03
C SER A 44 2.69 -55.94 33.79
N SER A 45 2.53 -56.02 35.11
CA SER A 45 2.80 -55.00 36.13
C SER A 45 3.77 -55.60 37.14
N PHE A 46 4.77 -54.83 37.57
CA PHE A 46 5.48 -55.06 38.82
C PHE A 46 5.71 -53.72 39.55
N GLU A 47 5.10 -53.66 40.73
CA GLU A 47 5.25 -52.76 41.88
C GLU A 47 6.66 -52.85 42.51
N PHE A 48 7.17 -52.03 43.44
CA PHE A 48 6.79 -50.84 44.24
C PHE A 48 8.14 -50.22 44.71
N ASN A 49 8.22 -48.96 45.16
CA ASN A 49 8.44 -48.52 46.58
C ASN A 49 9.51 -47.39 46.53
N ILE A 50 9.50 -46.22 47.18
CA ILE A 50 9.54 -45.91 48.62
C ILE A 50 9.39 -44.36 48.84
N THR A 51 8.60 -44.00 49.86
CA THR A 51 8.64 -42.92 50.89
C THR A 51 9.13 -41.47 50.60
N PHE A 52 8.27 -40.50 50.95
CA PHE A 52 8.58 -39.06 51.08
C PHE A 52 8.79 -38.62 52.54
N ALA A 53 9.80 -37.77 52.79
CA ALA A 53 10.06 -37.12 54.07
C ALA A 53 9.34 -35.74 54.17
N PRO A 54 8.98 -35.26 55.39
CA PRO A 54 8.20 -34.02 55.58
C PRO A 54 9.06 -32.74 55.58
N PRO A 55 8.45 -31.53 55.43
CA PRO A 55 9.15 -30.30 55.03
C PRO A 55 9.53 -29.37 56.21
N LYS A 56 10.41 -28.37 55.96
CA LYS A 56 10.69 -27.18 56.80
C LYS A 56 11.37 -26.04 55.98
N PRO A 57 11.45 -24.77 56.44
CA PRO A 57 10.64 -23.63 55.96
C PRO A 57 11.38 -22.47 55.21
N LYS A 58 10.58 -21.47 54.77
CA LYS A 58 10.80 -20.30 53.85
C LYS A 58 11.89 -19.25 54.23
N PRO A 59 12.29 -18.37 53.29
CA PRO A 59 11.75 -16.99 53.29
C PRO A 59 11.40 -16.39 51.91
N LYS A 60 10.76 -15.21 51.91
CA LYS A 60 10.14 -14.46 50.79
C LYS A 60 11.08 -13.44 50.09
N SER A 61 10.61 -12.99 48.91
CA SER A 61 10.91 -11.75 48.14
C SER A 61 12.10 -11.86 47.17
N ASP A 62 12.08 -11.37 45.92
CA ASP A 62 11.35 -10.28 45.25
C ASP A 62 11.08 -10.57 43.75
N VAL A 63 10.36 -9.65 43.11
CA VAL A 63 9.98 -9.59 41.69
C VAL A 63 11.20 -9.71 40.75
N GLU A 64 11.18 -10.67 39.81
CA GLU A 64 12.20 -10.79 38.75
C GLU A 64 11.70 -10.28 37.39
N ASP A 65 12.49 -9.35 36.83
CA ASP A 65 12.48 -8.88 35.45
C ASP A 65 12.69 -10.02 34.45
N PRO A 66 11.84 -10.18 33.42
CA PRO A 66 12.16 -11.07 32.32
C PRO A 66 12.93 -10.27 31.28
N PHE A 67 14.26 -10.40 31.23
CA PHE A 67 15.12 -10.39 30.02
C PHE A 67 16.59 -10.24 30.44
N GLN A 68 17.15 -11.27 31.09
CA GLN A 68 18.60 -11.51 31.09
C GLN A 68 18.89 -12.73 30.23
N PHE A 69 19.32 -12.48 28.99
CA PHE A 69 20.18 -13.39 28.25
C PHE A 69 21.47 -12.63 27.95
N ILE A 70 22.47 -12.84 28.79
CA ILE A 70 23.87 -12.54 28.49
C ILE A 70 24.49 -13.87 28.07
N ASP A 71 24.67 -14.07 26.77
CA ASP A 71 25.61 -15.07 26.29
C ASP A 71 27.00 -14.44 26.21
N ARG A 72 27.89 -14.93 27.07
CA ARG A 72 29.33 -14.65 27.02
C ARG A 72 29.97 -15.58 25.98
N ASN A 73 30.13 -15.12 24.74
CA ASN A 73 31.31 -15.49 23.95
C ASN A 73 31.54 -14.57 22.75
N THR A 74 32.80 -14.22 22.55
CA THR A 74 33.30 -13.17 21.66
C THR A 74 33.09 -13.49 20.17
N GLY A 75 32.33 -12.64 19.49
CA GLY A 75 32.28 -12.51 18.04
C GLY A 75 31.56 -11.20 17.73
N GLY A 76 32.30 -10.19 17.27
CA GLY A 76 31.85 -8.79 17.17
C GLY A 76 30.44 -8.66 16.56
N GLN A 77 29.44 -8.48 17.42
CA GLN A 77 28.10 -8.16 17.00
C GLN A 77 28.21 -6.77 16.38
N LEU A 78 28.15 -6.72 15.05
CA LEU A 78 28.08 -5.48 14.28
C LEU A 78 26.89 -4.69 14.85
N PHE A 79 27.19 -3.74 15.72
CA PHE A 79 26.25 -2.80 16.26
C PHE A 79 25.71 -2.06 15.04
N ILE A 80 24.45 -2.26 14.72
CA ILE A 80 23.76 -1.54 13.66
C ILE A 80 23.11 -0.34 14.35
N PRO A 81 23.76 0.83 14.32
CA PRO A 81 23.20 2.00 14.95
C PRO A 81 21.99 2.50 14.16
N TRP A 82 20.94 2.80 14.88
CA TRP A 82 19.89 3.69 14.42
C TRP A 82 20.28 5.11 14.79
N ILE A 83 20.29 6.01 13.82
CA ILE A 83 20.32 7.44 14.11
C ILE A 83 18.89 7.95 14.01
N VAL A 84 18.34 8.34 15.15
CA VAL A 84 16.96 8.80 15.30
C VAL A 84 16.98 10.23 15.78
N ARG A 85 16.06 11.05 15.28
CA ARG A 85 15.82 12.38 15.84
C ARG A 85 14.81 12.30 16.98
N GLY A 86 15.22 12.76 18.17
CA GLY A 86 14.32 12.87 19.32
C GLY A 86 13.34 14.04 19.21
N GLU A 87 12.35 14.09 20.10
CA GLU A 87 11.40 15.21 20.19
C GLU A 87 12.09 16.55 20.51
N ASP A 88 13.29 16.49 21.11
CA ASP A 88 14.19 17.60 21.39
C ASP A 88 14.97 18.09 20.15
N GLY A 89 14.78 17.47 18.99
CA GLY A 89 15.48 17.81 17.74
C GLY A 89 16.92 17.28 17.65
N ASN A 90 17.48 16.78 18.76
CA ASN A 90 18.83 16.22 18.81
C ASN A 90 18.88 14.81 18.21
N LEU A 91 20.01 14.50 17.56
CA LEU A 91 20.30 13.16 17.05
C LEU A 91 20.72 12.24 18.19
N LYS A 92 20.05 11.09 18.33
CA LYS A 92 20.38 10.07 19.32
C LYS A 92 20.73 8.77 18.60
N LEU A 93 21.89 8.23 18.96
CA LEU A 93 22.30 6.90 18.55
C LEU A 93 21.54 5.89 19.40
N GLN A 94 20.76 5.02 18.77
CA GLN A 94 20.03 3.96 19.45
C GLN A 94 20.45 2.60 18.90
N SER A 95 20.56 1.61 19.79
CA SER A 95 20.79 0.20 19.44
C SER A 95 19.51 -0.53 19.04
N HIS A 96 18.36 0.03 19.43
CA HIS A 96 17.03 -0.51 19.16
C HIS A 96 16.25 0.42 18.23
N PRO A 97 15.34 -0.12 17.41
CA PRO A 97 14.48 0.70 16.56
C PRO A 97 13.66 1.69 17.40
N PRO A 98 13.34 2.88 16.87
CA PRO A 98 12.63 3.91 17.62
C PRO A 98 11.25 3.43 18.09
N THR A 99 10.80 3.90 19.26
CA THR A 99 9.55 3.45 19.89
C THR A 99 8.32 3.67 18.99
N ARG A 100 8.26 4.78 18.24
CA ARG A 100 7.20 5.03 17.25
C ARG A 100 7.16 3.98 16.14
N PHE A 101 8.33 3.48 15.75
CA PHE A 101 8.46 2.40 14.78
C PHE A 101 7.98 1.07 15.37
N LEU A 102 8.34 0.76 16.62
CA LEU A 102 7.83 -0.41 17.33
C LEU A 102 6.31 -0.34 17.58
N HIS A 103 5.77 0.83 17.90
CA HIS A 103 4.32 1.04 18.00
C HIS A 103 3.62 0.79 16.66
N SER A 104 4.18 1.29 15.55
CA SER A 104 3.63 1.00 14.22
C SER A 104 3.65 -0.49 13.85
N MET A 105 4.58 -1.29 14.40
CA MET A 105 4.63 -2.75 14.16
C MET A 105 3.78 -3.55 15.16
N SER A 106 3.69 -3.11 16.41
CA SER A 106 2.94 -3.82 17.47
C SER A 106 1.44 -3.56 17.40
N GLU A 107 1.03 -2.40 16.88
CA GLU A 107 -0.36 -2.11 16.52
C GLU A 107 -0.88 -3.02 15.38
N ASP A 108 0.02 -3.59 14.57
CA ASP A 108 -0.29 -4.52 13.48
C ASP A 108 -0.41 -5.99 13.96
N GLU A 109 0.38 -6.42 14.95
CA GLU A 109 0.42 -7.82 15.42
C GLU A 109 -0.42 -8.09 16.68
N THR A 110 -0.86 -7.06 17.41
CA THR A 110 -1.65 -7.28 18.64
C THR A 110 -2.83 -6.33 18.78
N LYS A 111 -4.02 -6.81 18.40
CA LYS A 111 -5.26 -6.38 19.05
C LYS A 111 -5.89 -7.52 19.88
N PRO A 112 -5.38 -7.81 21.09
CA PRO A 112 -6.23 -8.44 22.09
C PRO A 112 -7.16 -7.36 22.65
N LYS A 113 -8.47 -7.53 22.43
CA LYS A 113 -9.52 -6.77 23.12
C LYS A 113 -9.34 -6.94 24.63
N LYS A 114 -8.77 -5.96 25.32
CA LYS A 114 -8.86 -5.86 26.79
C LYS A 114 -9.92 -4.83 27.18
N LYS A 115 -11.06 -5.35 27.61
CA LYS A 115 -12.07 -4.67 28.43
C LYS A 115 -11.39 -4.06 29.66
N LYS A 116 -11.40 -2.73 29.78
CA LYS A 116 -11.35 -2.06 31.08
C LYS A 116 -12.78 -1.63 31.43
N VAL A 117 -13.35 -2.30 32.44
CA VAL A 117 -14.57 -1.88 33.11
C VAL A 117 -14.23 -0.60 33.87
N SER A 118 -14.80 0.52 33.44
CA SER A 118 -14.84 1.75 34.22
C SER A 118 -16.30 1.99 34.61
N ALA A 119 -16.49 2.34 35.89
CA ALA A 119 -17.76 2.49 36.55
C ALA A 119 -18.68 3.49 35.82
N GLY A 120 -19.96 3.14 35.74
CA GLY A 120 -20.93 3.68 34.80
C GLY A 120 -21.22 5.19 34.93
N LYS A 121 -21.10 5.86 33.80
CA LYS A 121 -22.05 6.91 33.39
C LYS A 121 -23.13 6.23 32.54
N PRO A 122 -24.41 6.59 32.67
CA PRO A 122 -25.43 6.00 31.82
C PRO A 122 -25.10 6.31 30.36
N ILE A 123 -25.03 5.25 29.55
CA ILE A 123 -25.00 5.36 28.09
C ILE A 123 -26.32 6.01 27.73
N THR A 124 -26.33 7.33 27.55
CA THR A 124 -27.42 8.03 26.88
C THR A 124 -27.54 7.43 25.49
N GLU A 125 -28.56 6.59 25.29
CA GLU A 125 -29.01 6.21 23.96
C GLU A 125 -29.09 7.51 23.13
N PRO A 126 -28.58 7.51 21.88
CA PRO A 126 -28.72 8.69 21.04
C PRO A 126 -30.21 9.07 20.98
N PRO A 127 -30.56 10.36 21.12
CA PRO A 127 -31.96 10.76 21.18
C PRO A 127 -32.67 10.16 19.98
N LYS A 128 -33.73 9.36 20.24
CA LYS A 128 -34.61 8.82 19.19
C LYS A 128 -35.27 10.01 18.52
N HIS A 129 -34.61 10.55 17.49
CA HIS A 129 -35.14 11.64 16.68
C HIS A 129 -36.57 11.27 16.28
N SER A 130 -37.52 12.21 16.50
CA SER A 130 -38.90 12.05 16.06
C SER A 130 -38.92 11.66 14.57
N LYS A 131 -39.98 10.99 14.08
CA LYS A 131 -40.07 10.64 12.65
C LYS A 131 -39.83 11.85 11.74
N ALA A 132 -40.23 13.05 12.17
CA ALA A 132 -39.96 14.32 11.50
C ALA A 132 -38.47 14.71 11.54
N ALA A 133 -37.82 14.67 12.71
CA ALA A 133 -36.39 14.95 12.82
C ALA A 133 -35.56 13.92 12.03
N ARG A 134 -35.96 12.66 12.03
CA ARG A 134 -35.30 11.58 11.27
C ARG A 134 -35.47 11.79 9.75
N ARG A 135 -36.63 12.27 9.29
CA ARG A 135 -36.82 12.71 7.89
C ARG A 135 -35.95 13.92 7.56
N PHE A 136 -35.92 14.93 8.42
CA PHE A 136 -35.09 16.13 8.24
C PHE A 136 -33.59 15.80 8.17
N TYR A 137 -33.10 14.98 9.10
CA TYR A 137 -31.70 14.52 9.08
C TYR A 137 -31.42 13.60 7.88
N ASN A 138 -32.30 12.69 7.51
CA ASN A 138 -32.09 11.85 6.32
C ASN A 138 -32.17 12.65 4.99
N GLU A 139 -32.89 13.76 4.96
CA GLU A 139 -32.90 14.69 3.83
C GLU A 139 -31.64 15.56 3.78
N ASN A 140 -31.09 15.95 4.94
CA ASN A 140 -29.92 16.82 5.04
C ASN A 140 -28.57 16.08 5.14
N ILE A 141 -28.55 14.79 5.48
CA ILE A 141 -27.36 13.88 5.39
C ILE A 141 -27.23 13.32 3.96
N ARG A 142 -27.87 13.95 2.97
CA ARG A 142 -27.55 13.68 1.57
C ARG A 142 -26.19 14.32 1.28
N GLU A 143 -25.32 13.61 0.56
CA GLU A 143 -24.04 14.19 0.13
C GLU A 143 -24.32 15.56 -0.48
N SER A 144 -23.77 16.60 0.15
CA SER A 144 -23.94 17.98 -0.25
C SER A 144 -23.61 18.16 -1.74
N SER A 145 -24.22 19.15 -2.38
CA SER A 145 -23.88 19.58 -3.74
C SER A 145 -22.36 19.53 -3.98
N GLN A 146 -21.92 18.65 -4.89
CA GLN A 146 -20.50 18.42 -5.15
C GLN A 146 -20.06 19.23 -6.37
N ARG A 147 -18.79 19.63 -6.40
CA ARG A 147 -18.24 20.30 -7.57
C ARG A 147 -18.35 19.40 -8.80
N LEU A 148 -18.85 19.93 -9.93
CA LEU A 148 -19.08 19.17 -11.16
C LEU A 148 -17.82 18.41 -11.63
N SER A 149 -16.64 19.02 -11.57
CA SER A 149 -15.39 18.32 -11.93
C SER A 149 -15.03 17.15 -11.02
N LYS A 150 -15.45 17.16 -9.74
CA LYS A 150 -15.30 16.02 -8.82
C LYS A 150 -16.28 14.90 -9.19
N VAL A 151 -17.53 15.23 -9.51
CA VAL A 151 -18.56 14.26 -9.92
C VAL A 151 -18.16 13.53 -11.21
N LEU A 152 -17.71 14.28 -12.23
CA LEU A 152 -17.24 13.70 -13.49
C LEU A 152 -16.03 12.76 -13.28
N ALA A 153 -15.08 13.16 -12.43
CA ALA A 153 -13.93 12.33 -12.11
C ALA A 153 -14.32 11.06 -11.34
N ALA A 154 -15.22 11.16 -10.36
CA ALA A 154 -15.72 10.02 -9.60
C ALA A 154 -16.48 9.02 -10.47
N ALA A 155 -17.22 9.51 -11.48
CA ALA A 155 -17.91 8.69 -12.47
C ALA A 155 -16.95 8.06 -13.51
N GLY A 156 -15.64 8.34 -13.45
CA GLY A 156 -14.63 7.75 -14.33
C GLY A 156 -14.50 8.41 -15.70
N VAL A 157 -15.15 9.56 -15.94
CA VAL A 157 -15.15 10.25 -17.24
C VAL A 157 -13.74 10.69 -17.64
N ALA A 158 -13.05 11.39 -16.75
CA ALA A 158 -11.71 11.89 -16.97
C ALA A 158 -11.00 12.17 -15.63
N SER A 159 -9.74 12.62 -15.67
CA SER A 159 -9.10 13.19 -14.48
C SER A 159 -9.87 14.43 -14.01
N ARG A 160 -9.67 14.88 -12.76
CA ARG A 160 -10.31 16.12 -12.28
C ARG A 160 -9.97 17.32 -13.18
N ARG A 161 -8.70 17.50 -13.56
CA ARG A 161 -8.25 18.59 -14.44
C ARG A 161 -8.80 18.45 -15.86
N SER A 162 -8.74 17.26 -16.43
CA SER A 162 -9.32 17.00 -17.75
C SER A 162 -10.85 17.16 -17.76
N SER A 163 -11.51 16.92 -16.63
CA SER A 163 -12.94 17.21 -16.47
C SER A 163 -13.21 18.71 -16.48
N GLU A 164 -12.33 19.52 -15.91
CA GLU A 164 -12.42 20.99 -15.99
C GLU A 164 -12.21 21.46 -17.44
N GLU A 165 -11.28 20.87 -18.19
CA GLU A 165 -11.09 21.15 -19.62
C GLU A 165 -12.35 20.82 -20.45
N LEU A 166 -13.01 19.69 -20.18
CA LEU A 166 -14.28 19.33 -20.82
C LEU A 166 -15.39 20.35 -20.53
N ILE A 167 -15.45 20.82 -19.28
CA ILE A 167 -16.41 21.84 -18.86
C ILE A 167 -16.12 23.16 -19.58
N PHE A 168 -14.87 23.64 -19.56
CA PHE A 168 -14.48 24.87 -20.28
C PHE A 168 -14.73 24.79 -21.78
N GLY A 169 -14.58 23.61 -22.38
CA GLY A 169 -14.87 23.36 -23.80
C GLY A 169 -16.36 23.24 -24.15
N GLY A 170 -17.26 23.52 -23.20
CA GLY A 170 -18.71 23.43 -23.40
C GLY A 170 -19.20 22.03 -23.74
N ARG A 171 -18.43 20.99 -23.37
CA ARG A 171 -18.75 19.58 -23.66
C ARG A 171 -19.66 18.96 -22.61
N VAL A 172 -20.00 19.68 -21.55
CA VAL A 172 -20.78 19.20 -20.41
C VAL A 172 -22.07 19.98 -20.31
N THR A 173 -23.21 19.28 -20.22
CA THR A 173 -24.51 19.88 -19.93
C THR A 173 -25.06 19.36 -18.62
N VAL A 174 -25.74 20.22 -17.88
CA VAL A 174 -26.41 19.91 -16.62
C VAL A 174 -27.86 20.37 -16.75
N ASN A 175 -28.80 19.45 -16.58
CA ASN A 175 -30.24 19.71 -16.70
C ASN A 175 -30.65 20.40 -18.01
N GLY A 176 -29.95 20.09 -19.12
CA GLY A 176 -30.21 20.62 -20.45
C GLY A 176 -29.46 21.90 -20.81
N SER A 177 -28.76 22.54 -19.86
CA SER A 177 -27.97 23.76 -20.12
C SER A 177 -26.47 23.44 -20.17
N VAL A 178 -25.76 24.04 -21.12
CA VAL A 178 -24.30 23.93 -21.21
C VAL A 178 -23.68 24.61 -19.99
N CYS A 179 -22.81 23.90 -19.28
CA CYS A 179 -22.11 24.41 -18.12
C CYS A 179 -20.64 24.61 -18.46
N ASN A 180 -20.16 25.86 -18.38
CA ASN A 180 -18.76 26.23 -18.63
C ASN A 180 -17.98 26.53 -17.35
N THR A 181 -18.64 26.54 -16.20
CA THR A 181 -18.04 26.87 -14.90
C THR A 181 -17.71 25.60 -14.13
N PRO A 182 -16.42 25.22 -13.95
CA PRO A 182 -16.11 23.96 -13.29
C PRO A 182 -16.37 23.96 -11.78
N GLN A 183 -16.61 25.12 -11.19
CA GLN A 183 -16.98 25.27 -9.78
C GLN A 183 -18.47 25.05 -9.53
N THR A 184 -19.29 24.91 -10.59
CA THR A 184 -20.72 24.61 -10.45
C THR A 184 -20.91 23.40 -9.57
N ARG A 185 -21.80 23.54 -8.58
CA ARG A 185 -22.15 22.45 -7.68
C ARG A 185 -23.37 21.72 -8.22
N VAL A 186 -23.31 20.40 -8.24
CA VAL A 186 -24.35 19.52 -8.76
C VAL A 186 -24.63 18.42 -7.74
N ASP A 187 -25.87 17.95 -7.72
CA ASP A 187 -26.32 16.81 -6.95
C ASP A 187 -26.41 15.59 -7.87
N PRO A 188 -25.46 14.63 -7.80
CA PRO A 188 -25.44 13.49 -8.72
C PRO A 188 -26.67 12.58 -8.60
N ALA A 189 -27.45 12.67 -7.51
CA ALA A 189 -28.67 11.89 -7.34
C ALA A 189 -29.87 12.52 -8.07
N ARG A 190 -29.88 13.85 -8.24
CA ARG A 190 -30.98 14.61 -8.83
C ARG A 190 -30.69 15.10 -10.25
N ASP A 191 -29.51 15.68 -10.44
CA ASP A 191 -29.15 16.36 -11.67
C ASP A 191 -28.87 15.38 -12.80
N ILE A 192 -29.26 15.78 -14.00
CA ILE A 192 -29.03 15.02 -15.23
C ILE A 192 -27.83 15.66 -15.93
N ILE A 193 -26.70 14.95 -15.90
CA ILE A 193 -25.45 15.42 -16.47
C ILE A 193 -25.18 14.66 -17.77
N TYR A 194 -24.83 15.37 -18.84
CA TYR A 194 -24.32 14.80 -20.08
C TYR A 194 -22.90 15.27 -20.36
N VAL A 195 -22.08 14.39 -20.93
CA VAL A 195 -20.74 14.70 -21.42
C VAL A 195 -20.64 14.23 -22.86
N ASN A 196 -20.34 15.14 -23.80
CA ASN A 196 -20.31 14.84 -25.24
C ASN A 196 -21.61 14.17 -25.74
N GLY A 197 -22.77 14.56 -25.21
CA GLY A 197 -24.07 13.97 -25.56
C GLY A 197 -24.39 12.63 -24.88
N ASN A 198 -23.45 12.04 -24.13
CA ASN A 198 -23.68 10.81 -23.37
C ASN A 198 -24.09 11.11 -21.94
N ARG A 199 -25.19 10.51 -21.48
CA ARG A 199 -25.66 10.68 -20.10
C ARG A 199 -24.70 10.03 -19.11
N LEU A 200 -24.36 10.74 -18.05
CA LEU A 200 -23.57 10.19 -16.95
C LEU A 200 -24.35 9.06 -16.24
N PRO A 201 -23.74 7.90 -15.97
CA PRO A 201 -24.40 6.83 -15.23
C PRO A 201 -24.70 7.29 -13.80
N LYS A 202 -25.91 6.97 -13.32
CA LYS A 202 -26.30 7.26 -11.92
C LYS A 202 -25.52 6.43 -10.90
N LYS A 203 -25.08 5.23 -11.29
CA LYS A 203 -24.24 4.36 -10.45
C LYS A 203 -22.79 4.76 -10.65
N LEU A 204 -22.09 5.03 -9.55
CA LEU A 204 -20.65 5.23 -9.55
C LEU A 204 -19.92 3.88 -9.57
N PRO A 205 -18.68 3.83 -10.10
CA PRO A 205 -17.86 2.63 -10.01
C PRO A 205 -17.57 2.29 -8.54
N PRO A 206 -17.50 1.00 -8.18
CA PRO A 206 -17.12 0.59 -6.82
C PRO A 206 -15.72 1.10 -6.49
N LYS A 207 -15.46 1.30 -5.19
CA LYS A 207 -14.13 1.72 -4.71
C LYS A 207 -13.16 0.55 -4.80
N VAL A 208 -12.00 0.80 -5.39
CA VAL A 208 -10.93 -0.19 -5.62
C VAL A 208 -9.66 0.32 -4.94
N TYR A 209 -8.99 -0.55 -4.19
CA TYR A 209 -7.72 -0.25 -3.52
C TYR A 209 -6.74 -1.38 -3.81
N LEU A 210 -5.65 -1.08 -4.51
CA LEU A 210 -4.66 -2.05 -4.95
C LEU A 210 -3.29 -1.62 -4.44
N ALA A 211 -2.50 -2.57 -3.95
CA ALA A 211 -1.09 -2.37 -3.68
C ALA A 211 -0.29 -2.93 -4.86
N LEU A 212 0.70 -2.17 -5.32
CA LEU A 212 1.60 -2.58 -6.40
C LEU A 212 3.04 -2.48 -5.92
N ASN A 213 3.81 -3.55 -6.13
CA ASN A 213 5.26 -3.43 -6.18
C ASN A 213 5.64 -2.84 -7.55
N LYS A 214 5.81 -1.52 -7.60
CA LYS A 214 6.08 -0.80 -8.84
C LYS A 214 7.41 -1.30 -9.44
N PRO A 215 7.41 -1.82 -10.68
CA PRO A 215 8.65 -2.17 -11.36
C PRO A 215 9.43 -0.92 -11.80
N LYS A 216 10.74 -1.11 -12.00
CA LYS A 216 11.63 -0.07 -12.54
C LYS A 216 11.25 0.26 -13.98
N GLY A 217 11.37 1.52 -14.37
CA GLY A 217 11.10 1.97 -15.74
C GLY A 217 9.65 2.37 -16.03
N TYR A 218 8.76 2.29 -15.03
CA TYR A 218 7.37 2.74 -15.13
C TYR A 218 7.17 4.12 -14.51
N ILE A 219 6.27 4.91 -15.08
CA ILE A 219 5.94 6.28 -14.67
C ILE A 219 4.59 6.29 -13.96
N CYS A 220 4.45 7.07 -12.89
CA CYS A 220 3.18 7.22 -12.16
C CYS A 220 2.20 8.22 -12.81
N SER A 221 2.53 8.75 -13.99
CA SER A 221 1.68 9.66 -14.75
C SER A 221 0.66 8.87 -15.57
N SER A 222 -0.54 9.43 -15.74
CA SER A 222 -1.62 8.84 -16.54
C SER A 222 -1.78 9.54 -17.90
N GLY A 223 -0.69 10.07 -18.46
CA GLY A 223 -0.69 10.74 -19.76
C GLY A 223 -0.88 9.74 -20.92
N LYS A 224 -1.72 10.09 -21.90
CA LYS A 224 -2.04 9.24 -23.08
C LYS A 224 -0.83 8.86 -23.95
N LYS A 225 0.34 9.51 -23.78
CA LYS A 225 1.53 9.36 -24.62
C LYS A 225 2.64 8.49 -23.99
N GLU A 226 2.47 7.98 -22.78
CA GLU A 226 3.54 7.25 -22.10
C GLU A 226 3.35 5.72 -22.25
N SER A 227 4.30 5.05 -22.92
CA SER A 227 4.24 3.60 -23.18
C SER A 227 4.43 2.72 -21.93
N LYS A 228 4.90 3.29 -20.81
CA LYS A 228 5.17 2.56 -19.55
C LYS A 228 4.54 3.27 -18.35
N SER A 229 3.23 3.50 -18.39
CA SER A 229 2.49 4.00 -17.23
C SER A 229 2.24 2.89 -16.23
N VAL A 230 2.29 3.17 -14.93
CA VAL A 230 1.88 2.22 -13.87
C VAL A 230 0.44 1.72 -14.10
N ILE A 231 -0.43 2.54 -14.70
CA ILE A 231 -1.83 2.16 -14.94
C ILE A 231 -1.95 1.08 -16.01
N SER A 232 -1.04 1.01 -16.99
CA SER A 232 -1.10 -0.02 -18.05
C SER A 232 -0.82 -1.43 -17.51
N LEU A 233 -0.18 -1.55 -16.34
CA LEU A 233 -0.01 -2.84 -15.65
C LEU A 233 -1.34 -3.45 -15.19
N PHE A 234 -2.41 -2.65 -15.15
CA PHE A 234 -3.75 -3.09 -14.76
C PHE A 234 -4.68 -3.29 -15.96
N ASP A 235 -4.18 -3.23 -17.20
CA ASP A 235 -5.03 -3.33 -18.39
C ASP A 235 -5.80 -4.65 -18.45
N ASP A 236 -5.17 -5.77 -18.09
CA ASP A 236 -5.83 -7.08 -18.11
C ASP A 236 -6.85 -7.25 -16.97
N TYR A 237 -6.55 -6.69 -15.80
CA TYR A 237 -7.52 -6.55 -14.70
C TYR A 237 -8.73 -5.72 -15.15
N LEU A 238 -8.49 -4.62 -15.85
CA LEU A 238 -9.51 -3.73 -16.37
C LEU A 238 -10.29 -4.31 -17.57
N LYS A 239 -9.70 -5.21 -18.36
CA LYS A 239 -10.40 -5.95 -19.45
C LYS A 239 -11.33 -7.02 -18.90
N SER A 240 -10.94 -7.68 -17.81
CA SER A 240 -11.76 -8.69 -17.13
C SER A 240 -12.83 -8.10 -16.19
N TRP A 241 -12.95 -6.77 -16.13
CA TRP A 241 -13.87 -6.07 -15.26
C TRP A 241 -15.32 -6.50 -15.46
N ASP A 242 -15.83 -6.45 -16.69
CA ASP A 242 -17.24 -6.74 -16.99
C ASP A 242 -17.62 -8.20 -16.67
N LYS A 243 -16.64 -9.11 -16.74
CA LYS A 243 -16.80 -10.52 -16.34
C LYS A 243 -16.85 -10.68 -14.82
N THR A 244 -16.04 -9.92 -14.09
CA THR A 244 -15.89 -10.04 -12.63
C THR A 244 -16.99 -9.28 -11.88
N TYR A 245 -17.40 -8.12 -12.42
CA TYR A 245 -18.35 -7.19 -11.82
C TYR A 245 -19.47 -6.83 -12.83
N PRO A 246 -20.34 -7.80 -13.19
CA PRO A 246 -21.36 -7.59 -14.20
C PRO A 246 -22.31 -6.45 -13.81
N GLY A 247 -22.55 -5.54 -14.75
CA GLY A 247 -23.44 -4.38 -14.55
C GLY A 247 -22.87 -3.25 -13.70
N GLN A 248 -21.59 -3.32 -13.30
CA GLN A 248 -20.91 -2.23 -12.60
C GLN A 248 -20.04 -1.43 -13.56
N PRO A 249 -20.08 -0.09 -13.52
CA PRO A 249 -19.24 0.72 -14.40
C PRO A 249 -17.77 0.53 -14.04
N LYS A 250 -16.93 0.54 -15.07
CA LYS A 250 -15.50 0.34 -14.96
C LYS A 250 -14.83 1.51 -14.21
N PRO A 251 -14.01 1.27 -13.18
CA PRO A 251 -13.34 2.32 -12.44
C PRO A 251 -12.19 2.91 -13.26
N ARG A 252 -11.98 4.23 -13.12
CA ARG A 252 -10.76 4.88 -13.57
C ARG A 252 -9.73 4.86 -12.43
N LEU A 253 -8.65 4.09 -12.62
CA LEU A 253 -7.57 3.98 -11.64
C LEU A 253 -6.55 5.13 -11.76
N PHE A 254 -5.93 5.48 -10.64
CA PHE A 254 -4.82 6.41 -10.51
C PHE A 254 -3.94 6.05 -9.31
N THR A 255 -2.68 6.50 -9.29
CA THR A 255 -1.75 6.24 -8.19
C THR A 255 -1.96 7.20 -7.02
N VAL A 256 -1.74 6.73 -5.80
CA VAL A 256 -1.65 7.54 -4.60
C VAL A 256 -0.21 8.02 -4.42
N GLY A 257 0.00 9.31 -4.63
CA GLY A 257 1.34 9.88 -4.73
C GLY A 257 2.10 9.36 -5.96
N ARG A 258 3.42 9.54 -5.94
CA ARG A 258 4.31 9.18 -7.06
C ARG A 258 5.55 8.48 -6.53
N LEU A 259 6.16 7.69 -7.41
CA LEU A 259 7.52 7.18 -7.32
C LEU A 259 8.23 7.51 -8.62
N ASP A 260 9.51 7.83 -8.52
CA ASP A 260 10.35 8.10 -9.70
C ASP A 260 10.41 6.88 -10.62
N VAL A 261 10.82 7.13 -11.86
CA VAL A 261 10.93 6.09 -12.88
C VAL A 261 11.89 4.97 -12.46
N ALA A 262 13.02 5.34 -11.84
CA ALA A 262 14.03 4.41 -11.36
C ALA A 262 13.71 3.78 -9.99
N THR A 263 12.71 4.31 -9.27
CA THR A 263 12.33 3.87 -7.93
C THR A 263 11.28 2.77 -8.00
N THR A 264 11.49 1.70 -7.24
CA THR A 264 10.61 0.52 -7.17
C THR A 264 9.85 0.45 -5.85
N GLY A 265 8.98 -0.54 -5.69
CA GLY A 265 8.32 -0.83 -4.43
C GLY A 265 6.91 -0.27 -4.31
N LEU A 266 6.43 -0.17 -3.08
CA LEU A 266 5.03 0.07 -2.75
C LEU A 266 4.49 1.36 -3.36
N ILE A 267 3.48 1.22 -4.20
CA ILE A 267 2.58 2.29 -4.61
C ILE A 267 1.14 1.81 -4.50
N ILE A 268 0.26 2.66 -3.99
CA ILE A 268 -1.16 2.35 -3.90
C ILE A 268 -1.84 2.87 -5.17
N VAL A 269 -2.75 2.09 -5.72
CA VAL A 269 -3.56 2.43 -6.91
C VAL A 269 -5.03 2.34 -6.53
N THR A 270 -5.79 3.38 -6.83
CA THR A 270 -7.20 3.48 -6.43
C THR A 270 -8.01 4.30 -7.43
N ASN A 271 -9.34 4.25 -7.32
CA ASN A 271 -10.25 5.23 -7.92
C ASN A 271 -10.84 6.20 -6.87
N ASP A 272 -10.41 6.10 -5.62
CA ASP A 272 -10.93 6.90 -4.52
C ASP A 272 -10.08 8.15 -4.27
N GLY A 273 -10.58 9.31 -4.73
CA GLY A 273 -9.86 10.58 -4.65
C GLY A 273 -9.70 11.08 -3.22
N ASP A 274 -10.68 10.84 -2.35
CA ASP A 274 -10.65 11.32 -0.97
C ASP A 274 -9.63 10.52 -0.14
N PHE A 275 -9.58 9.19 -0.32
CA PHE A 275 -8.54 8.33 0.24
C PHE A 275 -7.14 8.72 -0.29
N ALA A 276 -7.01 8.90 -1.61
CA ALA A 276 -5.72 9.28 -2.19
C ALA A 276 -5.21 10.62 -1.64
N GLN A 277 -6.10 11.60 -1.45
CA GLN A 277 -5.78 12.86 -0.81
C GLN A 277 -5.33 12.64 0.64
N SER A 278 -6.07 11.84 1.42
CA SER A 278 -5.75 11.60 2.83
C SER A 278 -4.35 11.00 3.04
N ILE A 279 -3.89 10.13 2.13
CA ILE A 279 -2.56 9.51 2.23
C ILE A 279 -1.45 10.40 1.67
N SER A 280 -1.72 11.15 0.59
CA SER A 280 -0.68 11.90 -0.10
C SER A 280 -0.49 13.33 0.41
N HIS A 281 -1.45 13.87 1.17
CA HIS A 281 -1.39 15.25 1.63
C HIS A 281 -0.25 15.45 2.65
N PRO A 282 0.56 16.53 2.56
CA PRO A 282 1.67 16.76 3.48
C PRO A 282 1.25 16.79 4.97
N SER A 283 0.07 17.34 5.27
CA SER A 283 -0.44 17.39 6.66
C SER A 283 -0.80 16.03 7.26
N SER A 284 -0.83 14.96 6.45
CA SER A 284 -1.08 13.60 6.96
C SER A 284 0.08 13.09 7.82
N GLY A 285 1.29 13.62 7.63
CA GLY A 285 2.48 13.22 8.38
C GLY A 285 2.82 11.73 8.25
N LEU A 286 2.34 11.06 7.19
CA LEU A 286 2.56 9.62 7.02
C LEU A 286 4.02 9.34 6.66
N SER A 287 4.69 8.60 7.54
CA SER A 287 6.05 8.11 7.33
C SER A 287 6.12 7.18 6.13
N LYS A 288 7.15 7.35 5.31
CA LYS A 288 7.46 6.52 4.15
C LYS A 288 8.83 5.92 4.39
N GLU A 289 8.93 4.61 4.18
CA GLU A 289 10.15 3.88 4.42
C GLU A 289 10.75 3.38 3.12
N TYR A 290 12.04 3.64 2.97
CA TYR A 290 12.82 3.30 1.80
C TYR A 290 14.00 2.42 2.18
N ILE A 291 14.29 1.44 1.33
CA ILE A 291 15.55 0.69 1.33
C ILE A 291 16.35 1.20 0.14
N ALA A 292 17.49 1.83 0.42
CA ALA A 292 18.44 2.33 -0.56
C ALA A 292 19.65 1.40 -0.61
N ALA A 293 19.92 0.77 -1.76
CA ALA A 293 21.19 0.10 -2.00
C ALA A 293 22.20 1.14 -2.50
N ILE A 294 23.38 1.17 -1.89
CA ILE A 294 24.40 2.19 -2.13
C ILE A 294 25.53 1.62 -2.99
N ASP A 295 26.07 2.46 -3.88
CA ASP A 295 27.32 2.20 -4.59
C ASP A 295 28.51 2.56 -3.67
N GLY A 296 29.41 1.60 -3.44
CA GLY A 296 30.57 1.76 -2.54
C GLY A 296 30.30 1.38 -1.09
N ASP A 297 31.12 1.89 -0.17
CA ASP A 297 31.02 1.64 1.27
C ASP A 297 30.30 2.78 2.01
N VAL A 298 29.63 2.43 3.11
CA VAL A 298 28.96 3.42 3.98
C VAL A 298 29.73 3.57 5.28
N SER A 299 30.24 4.79 5.52
CA SER A 299 30.90 5.16 6.77
C SER A 299 29.89 5.67 7.82
N LYS A 300 30.31 5.73 9.09
CA LYS A 300 29.51 6.37 10.15
C LYS A 300 29.27 7.86 9.90
N GLN A 301 30.26 8.56 9.32
CA GLN A 301 30.14 9.98 8.97
C GLN A 301 29.02 10.19 7.94
N ASN A 302 28.89 9.27 6.98
CA ASN A 302 27.83 9.34 5.98
C ASN A 302 26.45 9.20 6.64
N LEU A 303 26.30 8.27 7.59
CA LEU A 303 25.04 8.10 8.33
C LEU A 303 24.66 9.37 9.11
N ILE A 304 25.64 9.99 9.78
CA ILE A 304 25.44 11.25 10.50
C ILE A 304 25.01 12.36 9.54
N ALA A 305 25.71 12.52 8.41
CA ALA A 305 25.37 13.53 7.41
C ALA A 305 23.94 13.36 6.85
N ILE A 306 23.51 12.13 6.56
CA ILE A 306 22.13 11.86 6.12
C ILE A 306 21.13 12.25 7.23
N SER A 307 21.45 11.91 8.49
CA SER A 307 20.56 12.19 9.63
C SER A 307 20.45 13.67 10.01
N GLU A 308 21.50 14.47 9.73
CA GLU A 308 21.48 15.93 9.89
C GLU A 308 20.58 16.61 8.86
N GLY A 309 20.33 15.94 7.73
CA GLY A 309 19.46 16.39 6.66
C GLY A 309 20.18 17.24 5.61
N THR A 310 19.43 17.73 4.62
CA THR A 310 19.95 18.61 3.59
C THR A 310 18.90 19.61 3.13
N THR A 311 19.32 20.69 2.49
CA THR A 311 18.39 21.67 1.91
C THR A 311 17.92 21.22 0.53
N ILE A 312 16.60 21.09 0.37
CA ILE A 312 15.94 20.70 -0.89
C ILE A 312 14.92 21.77 -1.22
N ASP A 313 15.05 22.41 -2.38
CA ASP A 313 14.21 23.54 -2.82
C ASP A 313 14.02 24.61 -1.73
N GLY A 314 15.13 25.03 -1.09
CA GLY A 314 15.15 26.09 -0.08
C GLY A 314 14.60 25.72 1.31
N VAL A 315 14.26 24.45 1.55
CA VAL A 315 13.81 23.98 2.87
C VAL A 315 14.74 22.88 3.37
N HIS A 316 15.14 22.99 4.63
CA HIS A 316 15.96 21.96 5.29
C HIS A 316 15.09 20.73 5.60
N CYS A 317 15.41 19.61 4.94
CA CYS A 317 14.67 18.36 5.02
C CYS A 317 15.48 17.36 5.83
N THR A 318 14.84 16.70 6.79
CA THR A 318 15.54 15.84 7.75
C THR A 318 14.81 14.52 7.92
N PRO A 319 15.48 13.37 7.75
CA PRO A 319 14.84 12.07 7.90
C PRO A 319 14.52 11.79 9.37
N ASP A 320 13.48 10.98 9.59
CA ASP A 320 13.09 10.53 10.93
C ASP A 320 14.10 9.55 11.50
N SER A 321 14.61 8.66 10.65
CA SER A 321 15.61 7.66 11.01
C SER A 321 16.45 7.21 9.83
N VAL A 322 17.72 6.95 10.10
CA VAL A 322 18.67 6.32 9.17
C VAL A 322 19.33 5.14 9.86
N GLU A 323 19.30 3.97 9.22
CA GLU A 323 19.87 2.73 9.73
C GLU A 323 20.64 2.00 8.62
N LEU A 324 21.85 1.53 8.93
CA LEU A 324 22.60 0.63 8.05
C LEU A 324 22.13 -0.81 8.26
N LEU A 325 21.46 -1.40 7.27
CA LEU A 325 20.95 -2.77 7.39
C LEU A 325 22.08 -3.82 7.44
N PRO A 326 21.85 -4.98 8.07
CA PRO A 326 22.82 -6.07 8.07
C PRO A 326 23.18 -6.48 6.63
N ARG A 327 24.48 -6.79 6.44
CA ARG A 327 24.95 -7.40 5.19
C ARG A 327 24.27 -8.75 5.01
N GLN A 328 23.77 -9.02 3.82
CA GLN A 328 23.23 -10.32 3.45
C GLN A 328 24.21 -11.01 2.49
N PRO A 329 24.42 -12.34 2.59
CA PRO A 329 25.41 -13.05 1.77
C PRO A 329 25.17 -12.92 0.26
N ASP A 330 23.91 -12.79 -0.13
CA ASP A 330 23.41 -12.68 -1.51
C ASP A 330 23.41 -11.25 -2.04
N ILE A 331 23.57 -10.24 -1.17
CA ILE A 331 23.55 -8.82 -1.54
C ILE A 331 24.90 -8.19 -1.24
N SER A 332 25.69 -7.98 -2.30
CA SER A 332 27.02 -7.38 -2.20
C SER A 332 27.01 -5.93 -1.71
N ARG A 333 25.94 -5.17 -2.00
CA ARG A 333 25.87 -3.73 -1.75
C ARG A 333 25.35 -3.42 -0.34
N PRO A 334 25.93 -2.43 0.37
CA PRO A 334 25.36 -1.96 1.62
C PRO A 334 23.98 -1.35 1.37
N ARG A 335 23.09 -1.53 2.35
CA ARG A 335 21.72 -1.04 2.26
C ARG A 335 21.39 -0.15 3.44
N LEU A 336 20.76 0.97 3.15
CA LEU A 336 20.28 1.92 4.14
C LEU A 336 18.77 1.85 4.20
N ARG A 337 18.24 1.79 5.42
CA ARG A 337 16.84 2.07 5.70
C ARG A 337 16.71 3.54 6.06
N ILE A 338 15.87 4.23 5.30
CA ILE A 338 15.63 5.68 5.47
C ILE A 338 14.14 5.89 5.62
N VAL A 339 13.73 6.55 6.71
CA VAL A 339 12.33 6.90 6.99
C VAL A 339 12.17 8.40 6.88
N VAL A 340 11.18 8.85 6.11
CA VAL A 340 10.85 10.27 5.92
C VAL A 340 9.33 10.46 6.05
N HIS A 341 8.90 11.50 6.74
CA HIS A 341 7.48 11.89 6.81
C HIS A 341 7.10 12.87 5.71
N GLU A 342 8.07 13.63 5.21
CA GLU A 342 7.91 14.51 4.06
C GLU A 342 7.77 13.71 2.75
N GLY A 343 7.59 14.44 1.66
CA GLY A 343 7.41 13.87 0.32
C GLY A 343 7.92 14.82 -0.75
N ARG A 344 9.04 15.49 -0.46
CA ARG A 344 9.65 16.45 -1.38
C ARG A 344 10.22 15.75 -2.61
N ASN A 345 10.46 16.53 -3.67
CA ASN A 345 10.94 15.96 -4.92
C ASN A 345 12.32 15.33 -4.70
N HIS A 346 12.46 14.05 -5.05
CA HIS A 346 13.69 13.26 -4.90
C HIS A 346 14.34 13.29 -3.50
N GLU A 347 13.55 13.50 -2.45
CA GLU A 347 14.04 13.76 -1.08
C GLU A 347 15.12 12.78 -0.59
N VAL A 348 14.84 11.47 -0.64
CA VAL A 348 15.79 10.43 -0.20
C VAL A 348 17.06 10.41 -1.06
N ARG A 349 16.96 10.74 -2.35
CA ARG A 349 18.13 10.78 -3.25
C ARG A 349 19.02 11.96 -2.91
N GLU A 350 18.44 13.13 -2.67
CA GLU A 350 19.19 14.32 -2.30
C GLU A 350 19.85 14.18 -0.91
N LEU A 351 19.16 13.57 0.06
CA LEU A 351 19.73 13.26 1.37
C LEU A 351 20.99 12.38 1.26
N VAL A 352 20.92 11.30 0.50
CA VAL A 352 22.06 10.39 0.31
C VAL A 352 23.18 11.04 -0.50
N LYS A 353 22.83 11.80 -1.54
CA LYS A 353 23.79 12.53 -2.38
C LYS A 353 24.55 13.60 -1.59
N ALA A 354 23.87 14.33 -0.70
CA ALA A 354 24.49 15.34 0.16
C ALA A 354 25.52 14.73 1.13
N ALA A 355 25.34 13.47 1.50
CA ALA A 355 26.31 12.70 2.28
C ALA A 355 27.46 12.08 1.46
N GLY A 356 27.59 12.45 0.17
CA GLY A 356 28.65 11.95 -0.71
C GLY A 356 28.46 10.51 -1.19
N LEU A 357 27.24 9.99 -1.12
CA LEU A 357 26.90 8.62 -1.52
C LEU A 357 26.07 8.59 -2.80
N GLU A 358 26.17 7.49 -3.55
CA GLU A 358 25.36 7.24 -4.74
C GLU A 358 24.39 6.07 -4.52
N ILE A 359 23.13 6.26 -4.94
CA ILE A 359 22.10 5.23 -4.82
C ILE A 359 22.08 4.38 -6.08
N TYR A 360 22.44 3.11 -5.94
CA TYR A 360 22.29 2.08 -6.97
C TYR A 360 20.80 1.76 -7.23
N SER A 361 20.04 1.53 -6.16
CA SER A 361 18.61 1.24 -6.24
C SER A 361 17.85 1.76 -5.03
N LEU A 362 16.60 2.17 -5.26
CA LEU A 362 15.71 2.70 -4.23
C LEU A 362 14.38 1.95 -4.29
N LYS A 363 14.00 1.32 -3.18
CA LYS A 363 12.73 0.60 -3.04
C LYS A 363 11.93 1.17 -1.88
N ARG A 364 10.71 1.66 -2.13
CA ARG A 364 9.78 2.01 -1.05
C ARG A 364 9.12 0.75 -0.51
N VAL A 365 9.21 0.50 0.78
CA VAL A 365 8.68 -0.71 1.42
C VAL A 365 7.48 -0.45 2.33
N ARG A 366 7.24 0.82 2.70
CA ARG A 366 6.11 1.18 3.58
C ARG A 366 5.59 2.61 3.33
N ILE A 367 4.28 2.79 3.52
CA ILE A 367 3.59 4.08 3.57
C ILE A 367 2.64 4.06 4.78
N GLY A 368 2.93 4.81 5.84
CA GLY A 368 2.16 4.73 7.08
C GLY A 368 2.10 3.28 7.60
N GLY A 369 0.89 2.78 7.85
CA GLY A 369 0.64 1.37 8.22
C GLY A 369 0.61 0.38 7.03
N TYR A 370 0.74 0.84 5.79
CA TYR A 370 0.73 -0.04 4.62
C TYR A 370 2.14 -0.52 4.31
N ARG A 371 2.39 -1.82 4.49
CA ARG A 371 3.67 -2.46 4.20
C ARG A 371 3.60 -3.27 2.91
N LEU A 372 4.69 -3.25 2.15
CA LEU A 372 4.88 -4.13 1.01
C LEU A 372 5.07 -5.56 1.53
N PRO A 373 4.18 -6.50 1.19
CA PRO A 373 4.34 -7.87 1.64
C PRO A 373 5.48 -8.55 0.86
N SER A 374 6.15 -9.50 1.49
CA SER A 374 7.38 -10.12 0.97
C SER A 374 7.17 -11.01 -0.27
N ASP A 375 5.94 -11.47 -0.47
CA ASP A 375 5.48 -12.29 -1.58
C ASP A 375 5.17 -11.47 -2.85
N LEU A 376 4.99 -10.16 -2.73
CA LEU A 376 4.74 -9.25 -3.85
C LEU A 376 6.10 -8.76 -4.41
N GLY A 377 6.77 -9.66 -5.14
CA GLY A 377 8.11 -9.49 -5.74
C GLY A 377 8.17 -8.57 -6.95
#